data_AF-A0A7J7DPC3-F1
#
_entry.id   AF-A0A7J7DPC3-F1
#
_cell.length_a   1.000
_cell.length_b   1.000
_cell.length_c   1.000
_cell.angle_alpha   90.00
_cell.angle_beta   90.00
_cell.angle_gamma   90.00
#
_symmetry.space_group_name_H-M   'P 1'
#
loop_
_entity.id
_entity.type
_entity.pdbx_description
1 polymer ?
#
loop_
_entity_poly.entity_id
_entity_poly.type
_entity_poly.pdbx_seq_one_letter_code
_entity_poly.pdbx_strand_id
1 'polypeptide(L)'
;MILEFSHYDYKRQGTISAKDFALSMVTSADMSHLDRLLNRVDELNNKPRLRDIRITLDEFRSFAELRKTLQPLSLALFSYGKVNGLLTRMDFQRAASHVCGISLTDNVVDIIFHVFDSNCDGNISLKEFVRVLHKRERDITRTVDSGVMGHLSFR
;
A
#
# COMPACT_ATOMS: atom_id res chain seq x y z
N MET A 1 -13.98 1.29 -3.94
CA MET A 1 -13.16 2.40 -4.47
C MET A 1 -13.94 3.71 -4.57
N ILE A 2 -14.99 3.86 -5.40
CA ILE A 2 -15.82 5.10 -5.40
C ILE A 2 -16.51 5.28 -4.04
N LEU A 3 -17.14 4.23 -3.51
CA LEU A 3 -17.78 4.26 -2.19
C LEU A 3 -16.78 4.54 -1.04
N GLU A 4 -15.55 4.05 -1.17
CA GLU A 4 -14.48 4.25 -0.19
C GLU A 4 -14.00 5.71 -0.24
N PHE A 5 -13.75 6.27 -1.43
CA PHE A 5 -13.42 7.69 -1.57
C PHE A 5 -14.55 8.59 -1.05
N SER A 6 -15.81 8.31 -1.39
CA SER A 6 -16.96 9.08 -0.89
C SER A 6 -17.13 9.02 0.62
N HIS A 7 -16.70 7.94 1.27
CA HIS A 7 -16.67 7.86 2.74
C HIS A 7 -15.70 8.88 3.34
N TYR A 8 -14.53 9.07 2.72
CA TYR A 8 -13.54 10.06 3.14
C TYR A 8 -13.86 11.48 2.64
N ASP A 9 -14.41 11.65 1.44
CA ASP A 9 -14.90 12.92 0.90
C ASP A 9 -16.34 13.22 1.36
N TYR A 10 -16.63 13.06 2.65
CA TYR A 10 -17.97 13.25 3.19
C TYR A 10 -18.48 14.69 3.04
N LYS A 11 -17.57 15.65 2.87
CA LYS A 11 -17.87 17.07 2.60
C LYS A 11 -18.12 17.37 1.12
N ARG A 12 -17.96 16.39 0.22
CA ARG A 12 -18.15 16.52 -1.24
C ARG A 12 -17.30 17.64 -1.85
N GLN A 13 -16.04 17.74 -1.42
CA GLN A 13 -15.07 18.71 -1.89
C GLN A 13 -14.35 18.22 -3.16
N GLY A 14 -14.56 16.97 -3.57
CA GLY A 14 -13.88 16.35 -4.72
C GLY A 14 -12.43 15.95 -4.42
N THR A 15 -11.96 16.19 -3.21
CA THR A 15 -10.62 15.84 -2.73
C THR A 15 -10.67 15.40 -1.26
N ILE A 16 -9.73 14.57 -0.85
CA ILE A 16 -9.57 14.14 0.55
C ILE A 16 -8.22 14.61 1.11
N SER A 17 -8.11 14.70 2.43
CA SER A 17 -6.84 15.08 3.07
C SER A 17 -5.79 13.96 2.94
N ALA A 18 -4.51 14.32 3.07
CA ALA A 18 -3.43 13.32 3.16
C ALA A 18 -3.66 12.32 4.30
N LYS A 19 -4.21 12.77 5.44
CA LYS A 19 -4.53 11.92 6.58
C LYS A 19 -5.62 10.90 6.23
N ASP A 20 -6.71 11.35 5.61
CA ASP A 20 -7.81 10.46 5.20
C ASP A 20 -7.35 9.44 4.15
N PHE A 21 -6.55 9.91 3.18
CA PHE A 21 -5.92 9.01 2.22
C PHE A 21 -5.03 7.97 2.92
N ALA A 22 -4.19 8.39 3.86
CA ALA A 22 -3.35 7.47 4.61
C ALA A 22 -4.14 6.48 5.47
N LEU A 23 -5.24 6.93 6.08
CA LEU A 23 -6.17 6.06 6.80
C LEU A 23 -6.77 4.99 5.87
N SER A 24 -7.13 5.35 4.64
CA SER A 24 -7.60 4.39 3.63
C SER A 24 -6.55 3.31 3.26
N MET A 25 -5.26 3.61 3.42
CA MET A 25 -4.18 2.65 3.19
C MET A 25 -4.09 1.64 4.34
N VAL A 26 -4.16 2.11 5.59
CA VAL A 26 -3.84 1.31 6.79
C VAL A 26 -5.05 0.63 7.42
N THR A 27 -6.28 1.07 7.13
CA THR A 27 -7.54 0.47 7.63
C THR A 27 -7.71 -1.01 7.27
N SER A 28 -6.95 -1.51 6.30
CA SER A 28 -6.92 -2.92 5.91
C SER A 28 -5.63 -3.65 6.32
N ALA A 29 -4.69 -3.00 7.00
CA ALA A 29 -3.44 -3.61 7.44
C ALA A 29 -3.66 -4.66 8.54
N ASP A 30 -2.67 -5.54 8.74
CA ASP A 30 -2.69 -6.52 9.82
C ASP A 30 -2.68 -5.83 11.19
N MET A 31 -3.54 -6.31 12.11
CA MET A 31 -3.71 -5.72 13.46
C MET A 31 -2.40 -5.68 14.25
N SER A 32 -1.46 -6.62 13.98
CA SER A 32 -0.17 -6.69 14.67
C SER A 32 0.74 -5.46 14.47
N HIS A 33 0.48 -4.65 13.45
CA HIS A 33 1.27 -3.46 13.13
C HIS A 33 0.42 -2.19 12.97
N LEU A 34 -0.89 -2.30 13.22
CA LEU A 34 -1.84 -1.22 13.00
C LEU A 34 -1.52 0.00 13.87
N ASP A 35 -1.20 -0.18 15.15
CA ASP A 35 -0.90 0.94 16.06
C ASP A 35 0.27 1.79 15.56
N ARG A 36 1.34 1.15 15.05
CA ARG A 36 2.49 1.88 14.50
C ARG A 36 2.10 2.64 13.24
N LEU A 37 1.32 2.03 12.36
CA LEU A 37 0.85 2.68 11.14
C LEU A 37 -0.08 3.86 11.45
N LEU A 38 -0.99 3.72 12.41
CA LEU A 38 -1.87 4.79 12.85
C LEU A 38 -1.09 5.97 13.46
N ASN A 39 -0.05 5.71 14.26
CA ASN A 39 0.83 6.76 14.74
C ASN A 39 1.47 7.55 13.57
N ARG A 40 1.91 6.86 12.51
CA ARG A 40 2.42 7.52 11.29
C ARG A 40 1.34 8.34 10.58
N VAL A 41 0.10 7.85 10.52
CA VAL A 41 -1.03 8.61 9.97
C VAL A 41 -1.27 9.89 10.77
N ASP A 42 -1.21 9.83 12.10
CA ASP A 42 -1.42 11.00 12.96
C ASP A 42 -0.31 12.06 12.81
N GLU A 43 0.94 11.64 12.58
CA GLU A 43 2.06 12.54 12.32
C GLU A 43 1.89 13.41 11.06
N LEU A 44 1.05 13.02 10.10
CA LEU A 44 0.82 13.79 8.87
C LEU A 44 0.33 15.21 9.17
N ASN A 45 -0.49 15.38 10.21
CA ASN A 45 -1.00 16.69 10.61
C ASN A 45 0.09 17.60 11.18
N ASN A 46 1.18 17.03 11.67
CA ASN A 46 2.29 17.76 12.26
C ASN A 46 3.36 18.15 11.21
N LYS A 47 3.21 17.70 9.97
CA LYS A 47 4.12 17.99 8.85
C LYS A 47 3.43 18.96 7.89
N PRO A 48 3.72 20.28 7.93
CA PRO A 48 3.00 21.27 7.11
C PRO A 48 2.93 20.92 5.62
N ARG A 49 4.05 20.41 5.06
CA ARG A 49 4.13 19.99 3.66
C ARG A 49 3.16 18.86 3.30
N LEU A 50 2.89 17.93 4.21
CA LEU A 50 2.01 16.79 3.96
C LEU A 50 0.56 17.09 4.36
N ARG A 51 0.35 17.84 5.46
CA ARG A 51 -0.97 18.23 5.96
C ARG A 51 -1.82 18.94 4.90
N ASP A 52 -1.18 19.81 4.13
CA ASP A 52 -1.88 20.67 3.18
C ASP A 52 -2.11 19.99 1.82
N ILE A 53 -1.55 18.79 1.60
CA ILE A 53 -1.82 17.97 0.41
C ILE A 53 -3.31 17.57 0.36
N ARG A 54 -3.85 17.61 -0.85
CA ARG A 54 -5.19 17.16 -1.19
C ARG A 54 -5.08 16.09 -2.27
N ILE A 55 -5.79 14.98 -2.07
CA ILE A 55 -5.79 13.84 -2.98
C ILE A 55 -7.11 13.81 -3.75
N THR A 56 -7.02 13.82 -5.07
CA THR A 56 -8.15 13.75 -5.99
C THR A 56 -8.69 12.31 -6.09
N LEU A 57 -9.90 12.17 -6.64
CA LEU A 57 -10.47 10.85 -6.93
C LEU A 57 -9.61 10.04 -7.90
N ASP A 58 -8.99 10.68 -8.89
CA ASP A 58 -8.17 9.97 -9.89
C ASP A 58 -6.84 9.50 -9.29
N GLU A 59 -6.21 10.30 -8.43
CA GLU A 59 -5.05 9.84 -7.66
C GLU A 59 -5.41 8.67 -6.72
N PHE A 60 -6.56 8.75 -6.06
CA PHE A 60 -7.08 7.65 -5.24
C PHE A 60 -7.31 6.37 -6.06
N ARG A 61 -7.85 6.51 -7.28
CA ARG A 61 -8.05 5.40 -8.22
C ARG A 61 -6.74 4.79 -8.65
N SER A 62 -5.77 5.60 -9.06
CA SER A 62 -4.43 5.11 -9.42
C SER A 62 -3.81 4.29 -8.30
N PHE A 63 -3.88 4.78 -7.05
CA PHE A 63 -3.42 4.01 -5.89
C PHE A 63 -4.23 2.73 -5.67
N ALA A 64 -5.55 2.76 -5.83
CA ALA A 64 -6.38 1.58 -5.66
C ALA A 64 -6.14 0.51 -6.75
N GLU A 65 -5.84 0.90 -7.98
CA GLU A 65 -5.39 -0.03 -9.03
C GLU A 65 -3.99 -0.58 -8.71
N LEU A 66 -3.11 0.23 -8.12
CA LEU A 66 -1.81 -0.22 -7.66
C LEU A 66 -1.98 -1.30 -6.58
N ARG A 67 -2.94 -1.10 -5.65
CA ARG A 67 -3.30 -2.09 -4.63
C ARG A 67 -3.70 -3.45 -5.22
N LYS A 68 -4.31 -3.48 -6.41
CA LYS A 68 -4.68 -4.74 -7.09
C LYS A 68 -3.50 -5.42 -7.76
N THR A 69 -2.49 -4.65 -8.16
CA THR A 69 -1.29 -5.11 -8.87
C THR A 69 -0.08 -5.28 -7.94
N LEU A 70 -0.31 -5.31 -6.63
CA LEU A 70 0.75 -5.40 -5.61
C LEU A 70 1.62 -6.65 -5.71
N GLN A 71 1.09 -7.79 -6.19
CA GLN A 71 1.90 -9.00 -6.36
C GLN A 71 2.92 -8.85 -7.51
N PRO A 72 2.52 -8.48 -8.76
CA PRO A 72 3.48 -8.11 -9.81
C PRO A 72 4.43 -6.99 -9.38
N LEU A 73 3.92 -5.97 -8.69
CA LEU A 73 4.73 -4.88 -8.17
C LEU A 73 5.79 -5.42 -7.20
N SER A 74 5.41 -6.30 -6.25
CA SER A 74 6.35 -6.91 -5.31
C SER A 74 7.45 -7.66 -6.06
N LEU A 75 7.10 -8.53 -7.01
CA LEU A 75 8.06 -9.31 -7.82
C LEU A 75 9.04 -8.42 -8.59
N ALA A 76 8.52 -7.33 -9.18
CA ALA A 76 9.37 -6.36 -9.83
C ALA A 76 10.26 -5.63 -8.82
N LEU A 77 9.72 -5.19 -7.69
CA LEU A 77 10.50 -4.55 -6.63
C LEU A 77 11.57 -5.47 -6.04
N PHE A 78 11.33 -6.79 -5.97
CA PHE A 78 12.34 -7.79 -5.64
C PHE A 78 13.45 -7.88 -6.68
N SER A 79 13.13 -7.61 -7.94
CA SER A 79 14.10 -7.62 -9.06
C SER A 79 14.85 -6.28 -9.19
N TYR A 80 14.20 -5.16 -8.85
CA TYR A 80 14.72 -3.79 -8.94
C TYR A 80 15.42 -3.31 -7.67
N GLY A 81 15.10 -3.87 -6.51
CA GLY A 81 15.75 -3.54 -5.25
C GLY A 81 17.25 -3.66 -5.44
N LYS A 82 17.98 -2.57 -5.16
CA LYS A 82 19.46 -2.60 -5.17
C LYS A 82 19.95 -3.75 -4.28
N VAL A 83 21.22 -4.11 -4.41
CA VAL A 83 21.92 -5.18 -3.64
C VAL A 83 21.62 -5.20 -2.12
N ASN A 84 21.08 -4.11 -1.55
CA ASN A 84 20.70 -3.96 -0.14
C ASN A 84 19.19 -4.16 0.19
N GLY A 85 18.29 -4.38 -0.79
CA GLY A 85 16.86 -4.64 -0.54
C GLY A 85 16.05 -3.41 -0.07
N LEU A 86 16.52 -2.19 -0.41
CA LEU A 86 15.86 -0.92 -0.12
C LEU A 86 15.24 -0.33 -1.39
N LEU A 87 14.03 0.21 -1.27
CA LEU A 87 13.31 0.86 -2.37
C LEU A 87 13.29 2.37 -2.18
N THR A 88 13.88 3.09 -3.13
CA THR A 88 13.75 4.54 -3.17
C THR A 88 12.40 4.96 -3.76
N ARG A 89 12.01 6.21 -3.54
CA ARG A 89 10.79 6.82 -4.13
C ARG A 89 10.77 6.70 -5.66
N MET A 90 11.92 6.93 -6.28
CA MET A 90 12.08 6.86 -7.73
C MET A 90 11.92 5.42 -8.24
N ASP A 91 12.45 4.43 -7.50
CA ASP A 91 12.28 3.01 -7.86
C ASP A 91 10.82 2.59 -7.75
N PHE A 92 10.13 3.04 -6.70
CA PHE A 92 8.70 2.78 -6.51
C PHE A 92 7.85 3.38 -7.64
N GLN A 93 8.09 4.64 -8.00
CA GLN A 93 7.40 5.29 -9.13
C GLN A 93 7.67 4.57 -10.45
N ARG A 94 8.93 4.20 -10.72
CA ARG A 94 9.29 3.47 -11.95
C ARG A 94 8.64 2.10 -12.00
N ALA A 95 8.60 1.37 -10.90
CA ALA A 95 7.95 0.06 -10.83
C ALA A 95 6.44 0.20 -11.06
N ALA A 96 5.78 1.16 -10.40
CA ALA A 96 4.36 1.44 -10.61
C ALA A 96 4.07 1.77 -12.09
N SER A 97 4.89 2.60 -12.73
CA SER A 97 4.64 3.03 -14.11
C SER A 97 4.94 1.94 -15.14
N HIS A 98 6.09 1.26 -15.04
CA HIS A 98 6.55 0.32 -16.07
C HIS A 98 5.96 -1.08 -15.92
N VAL A 99 5.66 -1.50 -14.68
CA VAL A 99 5.20 -2.86 -14.40
C VAL A 99 3.68 -2.89 -14.28
N CYS A 100 3.10 -1.90 -13.60
CA CYS A 100 1.67 -1.85 -13.34
C CYS A 100 0.93 -0.94 -14.33
N GLY A 101 1.64 -0.13 -15.13
CA GLY A 101 1.03 0.84 -16.03
C GLY A 101 0.38 2.02 -15.30
N ILE A 102 0.79 2.28 -14.06
CA ILE A 102 0.14 3.25 -13.16
C ILE A 102 1.10 4.39 -12.86
N SER A 103 0.67 5.61 -13.17
CA SER A 103 1.40 6.83 -12.79
C SER A 103 0.89 7.34 -11.44
N LEU A 104 1.82 7.57 -10.51
CA LEU A 104 1.54 8.14 -9.20
C LEU A 104 2.19 9.53 -9.11
N THR A 105 1.45 10.49 -8.58
CA THR A 105 1.98 11.84 -8.32
C THR A 105 2.97 11.82 -7.15
N ASP A 106 3.87 12.78 -7.10
CA ASP A 106 4.85 12.91 -6.01
C ASP A 106 4.15 13.04 -4.65
N ASN A 107 3.01 13.74 -4.59
CA ASN A 107 2.18 13.86 -3.40
C ASN A 107 1.71 12.50 -2.87
N VAL A 108 1.23 11.62 -3.76
CA VAL A 108 0.80 10.26 -3.38
C VAL A 108 1.99 9.46 -2.86
N VAL A 109 3.12 9.53 -3.55
CA VAL A 109 4.35 8.82 -3.17
C VAL A 109 4.89 9.32 -1.83
N ASP A 110 4.84 10.63 -1.58
CA ASP A 110 5.22 11.25 -0.31
C ASP A 110 4.44 10.70 0.87
N ILE A 111 3.12 10.57 0.73
CA ILE A 111 2.26 10.03 1.79
C ILE A 111 2.53 8.53 1.97
N ILE A 112 2.63 7.76 0.88
CA ILE A 112 2.97 6.31 0.92
C ILE A 112 4.27 6.08 1.69
N PHE A 113 5.33 6.81 1.34
CA PHE A 113 6.63 6.66 1.99
C PHE A 113 6.57 7.12 3.44
N HIS A 114 5.91 8.22 3.77
CA HIS A 114 5.77 8.64 5.17
C HIS A 114 5.10 7.57 6.04
N VAL A 115 4.07 6.91 5.51
CA VAL A 115 3.30 5.89 6.26
C VAL A 115 4.07 4.58 6.39
N PHE A 116 4.78 4.14 5.33
CA PHE A 116 5.40 2.80 5.29
C PHE A 116 6.87 2.74 5.70
N ASP A 117 7.63 3.82 5.48
CA ASP A 117 8.99 3.98 6.00
C ASP A 117 8.94 4.13 7.53
N SER A 118 9.09 3.00 8.22
CA SER A 118 8.90 2.90 9.66
C SER A 118 10.16 3.29 10.42
N ASN A 119 11.33 3.05 9.83
CA ASN A 119 12.62 3.44 10.43
C ASN A 119 13.06 4.87 10.02
N CYS A 120 12.32 5.53 9.14
CA CYS A 120 12.57 6.89 8.64
C CYS A 120 13.92 7.03 7.90
N ASP A 121 14.36 5.99 7.19
CA ASP A 121 15.61 6.01 6.43
C ASP A 121 15.46 6.61 5.02
N GLY A 122 14.23 6.99 4.64
CA GLY A 122 13.88 7.55 3.33
C GLY A 122 13.57 6.50 2.27
N ASN A 123 13.66 5.22 2.60
CA ASN A 123 13.40 4.07 1.74
C ASN A 123 12.33 3.18 2.36
N ILE A 124 11.76 2.30 1.54
CA ILE A 124 10.92 1.22 2.02
C ILE A 124 11.72 -0.08 1.87
N SER A 125 12.04 -0.70 2.99
CA SER A 125 12.61 -2.04 2.97
C SER A 125 11.57 -3.08 2.58
N LEU A 126 12.02 -4.24 2.12
CA LEU A 126 11.13 -5.38 1.87
C LEU A 126 10.24 -5.72 3.08
N LYS A 127 10.80 -5.66 4.29
CA LYS A 127 10.06 -5.96 5.53
C LYS A 127 8.94 -4.95 5.75
N GLU A 128 9.18 -3.67 5.47
CA GLU A 128 8.15 -2.63 5.58
C GLU A 128 7.09 -2.78 4.51
N PHE A 129 7.48 -3.12 3.28
CA PHE A 129 6.55 -3.37 2.20
C PHE A 129 5.64 -4.57 2.48
N VAL A 130 6.21 -5.72 2.86
CA VAL A 130 5.48 -6.97 3.11
C VAL A 130 4.55 -6.89 4.33
N ARG A 131 4.90 -6.11 5.36
CA ARG A 131 4.02 -5.84 6.51
C ARG A 131 2.69 -5.23 6.11
N VAL A 132 2.68 -4.45 5.03
CA VAL A 132 1.47 -3.83 4.48
C VAL A 132 0.74 -4.80 3.54
N LEU A 133 1.47 -5.71 2.89
CA LEU A 133 0.94 -6.69 1.94
C LEU A 133 0.26 -7.92 2.57
N HIS A 134 0.58 -8.28 3.81
CA HIS A 134 0.25 -9.60 4.37
C HIS A 134 -1.23 -9.90 4.67
N LYS A 135 -2.18 -9.12 4.15
CA LYS A 135 -3.62 -9.47 4.20
C LYS A 135 -4.15 -10.17 2.93
N ARG A 136 -3.30 -10.78 2.09
CA ARG A 136 -3.82 -11.64 0.99
C ARG A 136 -3.26 -13.05 0.90
N GLU A 137 -2.12 -13.35 1.50
CA GLU A 137 -1.63 -14.73 1.48
C GLU A 137 -2.42 -15.67 2.41
N ARG A 138 -2.99 -15.16 3.51
CA ARG A 138 -3.82 -15.97 4.42
C ARG A 138 -5.15 -16.43 3.81
N ASP A 139 -5.58 -15.83 2.70
CA ASP A 139 -6.75 -16.27 1.94
C ASP A 139 -6.36 -17.23 0.79
N ILE A 140 -5.12 -17.14 0.28
CA ILE A 140 -4.61 -18.01 -0.79
C ILE A 140 -4.11 -19.35 -0.22
N THR A 141 -3.50 -19.38 0.97
CA THR A 141 -3.06 -20.65 1.58
C THR A 141 -4.24 -21.54 2.02
N ARG A 142 -5.43 -20.97 2.24
CA ARG A 142 -6.62 -21.76 2.62
C ARG A 142 -7.31 -22.44 1.42
N THR A 143 -7.14 -21.93 0.20
CA THR A 143 -7.70 -22.54 -1.01
C THR A 143 -6.83 -23.64 -1.59
N VAL A 144 -5.53 -23.70 -1.25
CA VAL A 144 -4.62 -24.76 -1.73
C VAL A 144 -4.62 -25.97 -0.79
N ASP A 145 -4.79 -25.79 0.52
CA ASP A 145 -4.79 -26.90 1.50
C ASP A 145 -6.09 -27.71 1.55
N SER A 146 -7.19 -27.21 0.97
CA SER A 146 -8.46 -27.94 0.92
C SER A 146 -8.62 -28.86 -0.30
N GLY A 147 -7.63 -28.92 -1.19
CA GLY A 147 -7.72 -29.63 -2.48
C GLY A 147 -7.14 -31.04 -2.53
N VAL A 148 -6.42 -31.51 -1.50
CA VAL A 148 -5.74 -32.82 -1.55
C VAL A 148 -5.76 -33.51 -0.19
N MET A 149 -6.85 -34.20 0.16
CA MET A 149 -6.76 -35.37 1.05
C MET A 149 -8.00 -36.28 0.99
N GLY A 150 -7.76 -37.56 0.65
CA GLY A 150 -8.64 -38.72 0.86
C GLY A 150 -9.64 -38.97 -0.29
N HIS A 151 -9.62 -40.06 -1.05
CA HIS A 151 -9.35 -41.46 -0.70
C HIS A 151 -8.83 -42.23 -1.92
N LEU A 152 -7.65 -42.84 -1.80
CA LEU A 152 -7.31 -44.07 -2.52
C LEU A 152 -7.36 -45.19 -1.49
N SER A 153 -8.45 -45.95 -1.48
CA SER A 153 -8.49 -47.25 -0.81
C SER A 153 -8.34 -48.32 -1.88
N PHE A 154 -7.15 -48.92 -1.95
CA PHE A 154 -6.96 -50.20 -2.62
C PHE A 154 -7.58 -51.30 -1.75
N ARG A 155 -8.54 -52.02 -2.31
CA ARG A 155 -8.72 -53.45 -2.08
C ARG A 155 -9.50 -54.09 -3.21
#